data_AF-A0ABC8IVN4-F1
#
_entry.id   AF-A0ABC8IVN4-F1
#
_cell.length_a   1.000
_cell.length_b   1.000
_cell.length_c   1.000
_cell.angle_alpha   90.00
_cell.angle_beta   90.00
_cell.angle_gamma   90.00
#
_symmetry.space_group_name_H-M   'P 1'
#
loop_
_entity.id
_entity.type
_entity.pdbx_description
1 polymer ?
#
loop_
_entity_poly.entity_id
_entity_poly.type
_entity_poly.pdbx_seq_one_letter_code
_entity_poly.pdbx_strand_id
1 'polypeptide(L)'
;MMASLSSSLTFRSCYSATSFSLVNGNKHRSLSFLSASPRVFKAYELCFRFQRKSGRSSVFMQDGAIVTNSENTKSSLKDLKDEVLSVLSEEPAKVGSESNGQSQPTVSITVVGASGDLAKKKIFPALFALYYEDCLPEHFTIYGYSRSKMTDVELRNMVSKTLTCRIDKRANCGEKMEEFLKRCFYHSGQYDSQEHFTELDKKLKEHEAGRISNRLFYLSIPPNIFVDAVKCASSSASSVNGWTRVIVEKPFGRDSETSAALTKSLKQYLEEDQIFRIDHYLGKELVENLSVLRFSNLIFEPLWSRQYIRNVQFIFSEDFGTEGRGGYFDHYGIIRDIMQNHLLQILALFAMETPVSLDAEDIRNEKV
;
A
#
# COMPACT_ATOMS: atom_id res chain seq x y z
N MET A 1 -29.13 5.23 6.57
CA MET A 1 -29.28 4.02 7.40
C MET A 1 -28.60 2.87 6.66
N MET A 2 -27.42 2.43 7.10
CA MET A 2 -26.81 1.18 6.63
C MET A 2 -26.12 0.51 7.80
N ALA A 3 -26.43 -0.78 7.98
CA ALA A 3 -26.01 -1.60 9.09
C ALA A 3 -24.57 -2.11 8.89
N SER A 4 -23.80 -2.08 9.98
CA SER A 4 -22.46 -2.64 10.10
C SER A 4 -22.50 -4.16 10.14
N LEU A 5 -21.52 -4.84 9.54
CA LEU A 5 -21.14 -6.19 9.95
C LEU A 5 -19.63 -6.25 10.16
N SER A 6 -19.25 -6.65 11.38
CA SER A 6 -17.90 -7.03 11.76
C SER A 6 -17.70 -8.50 11.39
N SER A 7 -16.64 -8.83 10.66
CA SER A 7 -16.26 -10.22 10.42
C SER A 7 -15.31 -10.68 11.54
N SER A 8 -15.83 -11.45 12.49
CA SER A 8 -15.02 -12.33 13.33
C SER A 8 -14.69 -13.60 12.53
N LEU A 9 -13.40 -13.85 12.28
CA LEU A 9 -12.94 -15.09 11.65
C LEU A 9 -13.00 -16.23 12.67
N THR A 10 -13.95 -17.15 12.47
CA THR A 10 -13.97 -18.46 13.12
C THR A 10 -13.70 -19.52 12.05
N PHE A 11 -12.54 -20.15 12.08
CA PHE A 11 -12.22 -21.28 11.21
C PHE A 11 -12.97 -22.53 11.66
N ARG A 12 -13.88 -23.05 10.82
CA ARG A 12 -14.36 -24.43 10.90
C ARG A 12 -13.89 -25.20 9.67
N SER A 13 -13.13 -26.26 9.90
CA SER A 13 -12.66 -27.20 8.88
C SER A 13 -13.76 -28.22 8.57
N CYS A 14 -14.16 -28.34 7.30
CA CYS A 14 -14.95 -29.47 6.80
C CYS A 14 -14.06 -30.31 5.87
N TYR A 15 -13.77 -31.53 6.31
CA TYR A 15 -13.13 -32.57 5.50
C TYR A 15 -14.21 -33.35 4.72
N SER A 16 -13.96 -33.61 3.44
CA SER A 16 -14.56 -34.74 2.72
C SER A 16 -13.43 -35.58 2.17
N ALA A 17 -13.39 -36.85 2.59
CA ALA A 17 -12.38 -37.83 2.18
C ALA A 17 -13.04 -38.82 1.22
N THR A 18 -12.44 -39.03 0.07
CA THR A 18 -12.75 -40.16 -0.81
C THR A 18 -11.47 -40.98 -0.98
N SER A 19 -11.49 -42.19 -0.44
CA SER A 19 -10.42 -43.17 -0.45
C SER A 19 -10.54 -44.08 -1.68
N PHE A 20 -9.43 -44.35 -2.38
CA PHE A 20 -9.27 -45.58 -3.17
C PHE A 20 -7.83 -46.10 -3.07
N SER A 21 -7.73 -47.40 -2.78
CA SER A 21 -6.52 -48.20 -2.56
C SER A 21 -5.98 -48.79 -3.87
N LEU A 22 -4.65 -48.81 -4.03
CA LEU A 22 -3.96 -49.54 -5.10
C LEU A 22 -3.01 -50.58 -4.49
N VAL A 23 -3.26 -51.84 -4.81
CA VAL A 23 -2.42 -53.00 -4.49
C VAL A 23 -1.43 -53.20 -5.63
N ASN A 24 -0.16 -53.39 -5.28
CA ASN A 24 0.98 -53.53 -6.18
C ASN A 24 1.32 -55.01 -6.39
N GLY A 25 1.84 -55.42 -7.55
CA GLY A 25 2.41 -56.76 -7.70
C GLY A 25 2.80 -57.26 -9.09
N ASN A 26 4.11 -57.14 -9.39
CA ASN A 26 4.99 -58.19 -9.93
C ASN A 26 4.86 -58.72 -11.39
N LYS A 27 5.87 -58.48 -12.25
CA LYS A 27 6.92 -59.45 -12.70
C LYS A 27 7.75 -58.97 -13.92
N HIS A 28 8.91 -59.61 -14.07
CA HIS A 28 10.13 -59.28 -14.82
C HIS A 28 10.12 -59.32 -16.37
N ARG A 29 11.07 -58.52 -16.92
CA ARG A 29 11.97 -58.69 -18.10
C ARG A 29 11.40 -58.83 -19.53
N SER A 30 11.76 -57.88 -20.40
CA SER A 30 12.23 -58.12 -21.79
C SER A 30 12.66 -56.80 -22.45
N LEU A 31 13.82 -56.80 -23.12
CA LEU A 31 14.33 -55.73 -23.99
C LEU A 31 13.84 -55.97 -25.42
N SER A 32 13.21 -54.97 -26.05
CA SER A 32 13.07 -54.92 -27.51
C SER A 32 12.99 -53.46 -27.97
N PHE A 33 13.80 -53.11 -28.97
CA PHE A 33 13.74 -51.86 -29.71
C PHE A 33 12.76 -52.04 -30.87
N LEU A 34 11.83 -51.10 -31.07
CA LEU A 34 11.19 -50.80 -32.36
C LEU A 34 10.44 -49.45 -32.30
N SER A 35 10.47 -48.76 -33.44
CA SER A 35 10.04 -47.39 -33.72
C SER A 35 8.53 -47.13 -33.62
N ALA A 36 8.13 -45.92 -33.22
CA ALA A 36 7.07 -45.08 -33.83
C ALA A 36 6.81 -43.80 -33.02
N SER A 37 6.55 -42.69 -33.72
CA SER A 37 6.30 -41.31 -33.23
C SER A 37 4.98 -41.14 -32.42
N PRO A 38 4.58 -39.89 -32.12
CA PRO A 38 4.78 -39.17 -30.87
C PRO A 38 3.58 -39.29 -29.92
N ARG A 39 3.83 -39.50 -28.62
CA ARG A 39 2.79 -39.36 -27.59
C ARG A 39 2.86 -37.99 -26.94
N VAL A 40 1.70 -37.33 -26.96
CA VAL A 40 1.32 -36.13 -26.22
C VAL A 40 1.93 -36.10 -24.82
N PHE A 41 2.83 -35.15 -24.56
CA PHE A 41 3.28 -34.84 -23.21
C PHE A 41 2.20 -34.02 -22.50
N LYS A 42 1.64 -34.58 -21.42
CA LYS A 42 0.82 -33.85 -20.46
C LYS A 42 1.72 -32.90 -19.67
N ALA A 43 1.26 -31.65 -19.51
CA ALA A 43 1.89 -30.66 -18.66
C ALA A 43 1.94 -31.16 -17.21
N TYR A 44 3.14 -31.19 -16.64
CA TYR A 44 3.31 -31.32 -15.19
C TYR A 44 3.11 -29.92 -14.58
N GLU A 45 2.09 -29.75 -13.75
CA GLU A 45 1.99 -28.60 -12.85
C GLU A 45 3.17 -28.65 -11.86
N LEU A 46 4.04 -27.65 -11.89
CA LEU A 46 4.91 -27.35 -10.76
C LEU A 46 4.08 -26.61 -9.70
N CYS A 47 3.56 -27.36 -8.73
CA CYS A 47 2.95 -26.83 -7.53
C CYS A 47 4.05 -26.60 -6.47
N PHE A 48 4.45 -25.34 -6.25
CA PHE A 48 5.31 -24.99 -5.11
C PHE A 48 4.47 -24.99 -3.82
N ARG A 49 4.60 -26.04 -3.00
CA ARG A 49 4.08 -26.09 -1.64
C ARG A 49 5.11 -25.50 -0.67
N PHE A 50 4.82 -24.34 -0.09
CA PHE A 50 5.50 -23.87 1.12
C PHE A 50 4.78 -24.42 2.35
N GLN A 51 5.38 -25.40 3.02
CA GLN A 51 4.91 -25.91 4.30
C GLN A 51 5.71 -25.25 5.44
N ARG A 52 5.08 -24.35 6.19
CA ARG A 52 5.63 -23.83 7.46
C ARG A 52 5.57 -24.96 8.51
N LYS A 53 6.71 -25.53 8.88
CA LYS A 53 6.83 -26.32 10.11
C LYS A 53 7.26 -25.41 11.27
N SER A 54 6.33 -25.21 12.19
CA SER A 54 6.62 -24.81 13.57
C SER A 54 7.35 -25.95 14.28
N GLY A 55 8.52 -25.67 14.84
CA GLY A 55 9.30 -26.65 15.59
C GLY A 55 10.61 -26.05 16.11
N ARG A 56 10.60 -25.69 17.38
CA ARG A 56 11.72 -25.21 18.18
C ARG A 56 12.73 -26.36 18.37
N SER A 57 13.93 -26.26 17.81
CA SER A 57 15.07 -27.11 18.20
C SER A 57 16.39 -26.36 18.00
N SER A 58 17.06 -26.12 19.13
CA SER A 58 18.48 -25.83 19.26
C SER A 58 19.36 -26.79 18.46
N VAL A 59 20.38 -26.27 17.78
CA VAL A 59 21.49 -27.08 17.24
C VAL A 59 22.79 -26.57 17.85
N PHE A 60 23.29 -27.38 18.78
CA PHE A 60 24.69 -27.44 19.18
C PHE A 60 25.53 -27.85 17.96
N MET A 61 26.62 -27.13 17.70
CA MET A 61 27.65 -27.59 16.79
C MET A 61 28.46 -28.71 17.45
N GLN A 62 28.59 -29.84 16.76
CA GLN A 62 29.44 -30.95 17.16
C GLN A 62 30.51 -31.09 16.07
N ASP A 63 31.76 -30.90 16.48
CA ASP A 63 32.96 -31.06 15.68
C ASP A 63 33.17 -32.50 15.23
N GLY A 64 33.59 -32.67 13.98
CA GLY A 64 34.06 -33.94 13.40
C GLY A 64 35.22 -33.65 12.47
N ALA A 65 36.43 -33.91 12.97
CA ALA A 65 37.71 -33.52 12.41
C ALA A 65 38.14 -34.31 11.16
N ILE A 66 38.81 -33.62 10.23
CA ILE A 66 39.95 -34.17 9.49
C ILE A 66 41.12 -33.23 9.74
N VAL A 67 42.13 -33.75 10.45
CA VAL A 67 43.39 -33.09 10.78
C VAL A 67 44.31 -33.15 9.56
N THR A 68 44.73 -31.99 9.06
CA THR A 68 46.08 -31.83 8.47
C THR A 68 46.67 -30.52 9.00
N ASN A 69 47.83 -30.64 9.62
CA ASN A 69 48.57 -29.57 10.28
C ASN A 69 49.20 -28.62 9.27
N SER A 70 48.99 -27.32 9.45
CA SER A 70 49.96 -26.29 9.07
C SER A 70 49.71 -25.03 9.89
N GLU A 71 50.54 -24.83 10.91
CA GLU A 71 50.63 -23.61 11.69
C GLU A 71 51.37 -22.55 10.87
N ASN A 72 50.67 -21.53 10.33
CA ASN A 72 51.22 -20.18 10.10
C ASN A 72 50.25 -19.15 9.47
N THR A 73 48.98 -19.09 9.90
CA THR A 73 48.02 -18.09 9.38
C THR A 73 47.09 -17.51 10.45
N LYS A 74 47.61 -17.27 11.66
CA LYS A 74 46.85 -16.61 12.75
C LYS A 74 47.19 -15.13 12.98
N SER A 75 48.20 -14.56 12.31
CA SER A 75 48.49 -13.12 12.39
C SER A 75 47.68 -12.28 11.39
N SER A 76 47.57 -12.74 10.13
CA SER A 76 46.98 -11.93 9.05
C SER A 76 45.44 -11.79 9.12
N LEU A 77 44.73 -12.67 9.84
CA LEU A 77 43.27 -12.64 9.97
C LEU A 77 42.75 -11.74 11.10
N LYS A 78 43.64 -11.25 11.99
CA LYS A 78 43.30 -10.22 12.98
C LYS A 78 43.44 -8.83 12.37
N ASP A 79 44.51 -8.60 11.62
CA ASP A 79 44.77 -7.32 10.96
C ASP A 79 43.67 -6.98 9.92
N LEU A 80 43.20 -7.97 9.15
CA LEU A 80 42.06 -7.82 8.23
C LEU A 80 40.70 -7.64 8.93
N LYS A 81 40.58 -8.04 10.20
CA LYS A 81 39.32 -7.89 10.96
C LYS A 81 39.26 -6.52 11.63
N ASP A 82 40.41 -6.01 12.07
CA ASP A 82 40.54 -4.68 12.67
C ASP A 82 40.46 -3.57 11.61
N GLU A 83 40.91 -3.83 10.37
CA GLU A 83 40.77 -2.91 9.23
C GLU A 83 39.33 -2.86 8.66
N VAL A 84 38.56 -3.95 8.77
CA VAL A 84 37.14 -3.97 8.37
C VAL A 84 36.21 -3.42 9.46
N LEU A 85 36.58 -3.53 10.74
CA LEU A 85 35.83 -2.93 11.85
C LEU A 85 36.05 -1.41 11.98
N SER A 86 37.19 -0.88 11.53
CA SER A 86 37.46 0.57 11.52
C SER A 86 36.72 1.30 10.39
N VAL A 87 36.41 0.62 9.28
CA VAL A 87 35.66 1.18 8.13
C VAL A 87 34.14 1.24 8.37
N LEU A 88 33.62 0.54 9.39
CA LEU A 88 32.18 0.50 9.71
C LEU A 88 31.80 1.28 10.98
N SER A 89 32.71 2.09 11.51
CA SER A 89 32.50 2.87 12.74
C SER A 89 32.86 4.35 12.57
N GLU A 90 32.39 4.99 11.49
CA GLU A 90 32.34 6.45 11.41
C GLU A 90 30.90 6.91 11.68
N GLU A 91 30.62 7.15 12.96
CA GLU A 91 29.56 8.06 13.39
C GLU A 91 29.83 9.44 12.76
N PRO A 92 28.85 10.10 12.10
CA PRO A 92 29.09 11.43 11.57
C PRO A 92 29.36 12.37 12.75
N ALA A 93 30.55 12.98 12.72
CA ALA A 93 30.99 13.97 13.67
C ALA A 93 29.91 15.04 13.88
N LYS A 94 29.57 15.30 15.15
CA LYS A 94 28.82 16.49 15.57
C LYS A 94 29.63 17.73 15.18
N VAL A 95 29.41 18.20 13.97
CA VAL A 95 29.70 19.58 13.60
C VAL A 95 28.70 20.43 14.37
N GLY A 96 29.21 21.21 15.32
CA GLY A 96 28.47 22.31 15.92
C GLY A 96 28.06 23.27 14.81
N SER A 97 26.88 23.05 14.25
CA SER A 97 26.20 24.06 13.46
C SER A 97 25.52 24.99 14.44
N GLU A 98 25.95 26.24 14.40
CA GLU A 98 25.18 27.35 14.93
C GLU A 98 23.74 27.19 14.45
N SER A 99 22.82 27.17 15.40
CA SER A 99 21.39 27.03 15.21
C SER A 99 20.87 28.18 14.36
N ASN A 100 20.90 28.01 13.04
CA ASN A 100 20.03 28.78 12.17
C ASN A 100 18.65 28.12 12.28
N GLY A 101 17.70 28.78 12.94
CA GLY A 101 16.39 28.22 13.34
C GLY A 101 15.50 27.80 12.16
N GLN A 102 15.84 26.72 11.48
CA GLN A 102 14.95 26.06 10.52
C GLN A 102 13.90 25.29 11.31
N SER A 103 12.72 25.89 11.38
CA SER A 103 11.52 25.29 11.96
C SER A 103 11.22 23.96 11.26
N GLN A 104 11.25 22.83 11.99
CA GLN A 104 10.97 21.50 11.44
C GLN A 104 9.61 21.50 10.72
N PRO A 105 9.49 20.90 9.52
CA PRO A 105 8.23 20.90 8.78
C PRO A 105 7.17 20.09 9.52
N THR A 106 5.90 20.48 9.37
CA THR A 106 4.73 19.80 9.92
C THR A 106 3.81 19.34 8.81
N VAL A 107 3.09 18.23 9.02
CA VAL A 107 2.08 17.74 8.07
C VAL A 107 0.68 17.80 8.67
N SER A 108 -0.19 18.56 8.03
CA SER A 108 -1.60 18.65 8.36
C SER A 108 -2.42 17.78 7.39
N ILE A 109 -3.08 16.74 7.89
CA ILE A 109 -3.88 15.80 7.10
C ILE A 109 -5.36 16.07 7.35
N THR A 110 -6.09 16.53 6.34
CA THR A 110 -7.54 16.74 6.41
C THR A 110 -8.27 15.60 5.70
N VAL A 111 -9.01 14.79 6.45
CA VAL A 111 -9.92 13.76 5.92
C VAL A 111 -11.29 14.39 5.67
N VAL A 112 -11.52 14.80 4.44
CA VAL A 112 -12.82 15.33 3.99
C VAL A 112 -13.79 14.17 3.82
N GLY A 113 -14.97 14.25 4.42
CA GLY A 113 -15.89 13.13 4.56
C GLY A 113 -15.58 12.20 5.74
N ALA A 114 -14.94 12.71 6.81
CA ALA A 114 -14.51 11.90 7.96
C ALA A 114 -15.60 11.08 8.65
N SER A 115 -16.87 11.48 8.53
CA SER A 115 -18.01 10.74 9.07
C SER A 115 -18.42 9.52 8.23
N GLY A 116 -17.83 9.33 7.05
CA GLY A 116 -18.12 8.26 6.11
C GLY A 116 -17.48 6.92 6.47
N ASP A 117 -17.91 5.86 5.80
CA ASP A 117 -17.45 4.49 6.08
C ASP A 117 -16.01 4.23 5.65
N LEU A 118 -15.60 4.78 4.50
CA LEU A 118 -14.23 4.65 4.01
C LEU A 118 -13.23 5.29 4.99
N ALA A 119 -13.55 6.49 5.50
CA ALA A 119 -12.74 7.16 6.50
C ALA A 119 -12.55 6.31 7.76
N LYS A 120 -13.65 5.81 8.34
CA LYS A 120 -13.65 4.97 9.56
C LYS A 120 -12.91 3.65 9.37
N LYS A 121 -13.20 2.93 8.28
CA LYS A 121 -12.74 1.54 8.10
C LYS A 121 -11.36 1.43 7.47
N LYS A 122 -10.88 2.46 6.77
CA LYS A 122 -9.62 2.41 5.99
C LYS A 122 -8.69 3.56 6.28
N ILE A 123 -9.14 4.81 6.14
CA ILE A 123 -8.24 5.97 6.18
C ILE A 123 -7.65 6.17 7.58
N PHE A 124 -8.47 6.31 8.62
CA PHE A 124 -7.96 6.49 9.99
C PHE A 124 -7.13 5.29 10.49
N PRO A 125 -7.56 4.03 10.25
CA PRO A 125 -6.70 2.87 10.55
C PRO A 125 -5.37 2.86 9.81
N ALA A 126 -5.32 3.29 8.53
CA ALA A 126 -4.08 3.38 7.78
C ALA A 126 -3.15 4.49 8.32
N LEU A 127 -3.71 5.66 8.65
CA LEU A 127 -2.95 6.74 9.30
C LEU A 127 -2.40 6.32 10.66
N PHE A 128 -3.19 5.59 11.45
CA PHE A 128 -2.71 5.03 12.71
C PHE A 128 -1.61 4.00 12.50
N ALA A 129 -1.71 3.16 11.47
CA ALA A 129 -0.65 2.21 11.15
C ALA A 129 0.65 2.91 10.77
N LEU A 130 0.60 3.98 9.97
CA LEU A 130 1.77 4.80 9.65
C LEU A 130 2.36 5.46 10.90
N TYR A 131 1.52 5.96 11.82
CA TYR A 131 1.98 6.46 13.12
C TYR A 131 2.64 5.37 13.96
N TYR A 132 2.03 4.18 14.01
CA TYR A 132 2.49 3.07 14.83
C TYR A 132 3.89 2.57 14.41
N GLU A 133 4.16 2.63 13.10
CA GLU A 133 5.43 2.27 12.46
C GLU A 133 6.41 3.44 12.33
N ASP A 134 6.10 4.58 12.95
CA ASP A 134 6.96 5.77 12.97
C ASP A 134 7.27 6.31 11.55
N CYS A 135 6.33 6.11 10.60
CA CYS A 135 6.39 6.58 9.21
C CYS A 135 5.73 7.96 8.99
N LEU A 136 5.09 8.52 10.03
CA LEU A 136 4.62 9.91 10.00
C LEU A 136 5.71 10.84 10.56
N PRO A 137 5.81 12.09 10.07
CA PRO A 137 6.72 13.08 10.65
C PRO A 137 6.45 13.30 12.14
N GLU A 138 7.45 13.78 12.88
CA GLU A 138 7.32 14.08 14.31
C GLU A 138 6.18 15.06 14.61
N HIS A 139 6.03 16.06 13.74
CA HIS A 139 4.96 17.05 13.81
C HIS A 139 3.92 16.77 12.73
N PHE A 140 2.75 16.29 13.17
CA PHE A 140 1.60 16.15 12.30
C PHE A 140 0.31 16.38 13.08
N THR A 141 -0.75 16.75 12.35
CA THR A 141 -2.09 16.94 12.89
C THR A 141 -3.12 16.37 11.92
N ILE A 142 -4.17 15.72 12.44
CA ILE A 142 -5.23 15.14 11.62
C ILE A 142 -6.55 15.87 11.89
N TYR A 143 -7.18 16.38 10.84
CA TYR A 143 -8.50 16.98 10.89
C TYR A 143 -9.52 16.10 10.18
N GLY A 144 -10.58 15.70 10.88
CA GLY A 144 -11.80 15.24 10.24
C GLY A 144 -12.66 16.41 9.81
N TYR A 145 -13.12 16.42 8.55
CA TYR A 145 -14.02 17.46 8.03
C TYR A 145 -15.27 16.84 7.41
N SER A 146 -16.47 17.23 7.86
CA SER A 146 -17.75 16.77 7.28
C SER A 146 -18.90 17.69 7.69
N ARG A 147 -20.05 17.57 7.00
CA ARG A 147 -21.30 18.30 7.29
C ARG A 147 -21.90 17.93 8.65
N SER A 148 -21.65 16.72 9.13
CA SER A 148 -22.18 16.24 10.41
C SER A 148 -21.60 17.07 11.55
N LYS A 149 -22.46 17.58 12.44
CA LYS A 149 -22.00 18.23 13.67
C LYS A 149 -21.47 17.15 14.60
N MET A 150 -20.19 17.24 14.94
CA MET A 150 -19.49 16.31 15.81
C MET A 150 -18.38 17.06 16.54
N THR A 151 -18.05 16.62 17.75
CA THR A 151 -16.96 17.13 18.56
C THR A 151 -15.67 16.33 18.34
N ASP A 152 -14.52 16.87 18.76
CA ASP A 152 -13.25 16.14 18.73
C ASP A 152 -13.32 14.83 19.52
N VAL A 153 -14.02 14.84 20.66
CA VAL A 153 -14.22 13.66 21.51
C VAL A 153 -15.03 12.58 20.80
N GLU A 154 -16.10 12.97 20.11
CA GLU A 154 -16.91 12.03 19.32
C GLU A 154 -16.14 11.47 18.12
N LEU A 155 -15.32 12.27 17.43
CA LEU A 155 -14.43 11.78 16.39
C LEU A 155 -13.46 10.74 16.96
N ARG A 156 -12.78 11.05 18.07
CA ARG A 156 -11.81 10.14 18.70
C ARG A 156 -12.46 8.84 19.13
N ASN A 157 -13.67 8.90 19.72
CA ASN A 157 -14.46 7.73 20.10
C ASN A 157 -14.91 6.89 18.91
N MET A 158 -15.18 7.52 17.76
CA MET A 158 -15.54 6.82 16.53
C MET A 158 -14.32 6.10 15.95
N VAL A 159 -13.19 6.81 15.86
CA VAL A 159 -11.95 6.29 15.30
C VAL A 159 -11.40 5.17 16.16
N SER A 160 -11.34 5.33 17.48
CA SER A 160 -10.79 4.34 18.43
C SER A 160 -11.42 2.95 18.30
N LYS A 161 -12.73 2.87 17.96
CA LYS A 161 -13.44 1.60 17.74
C LYS A 161 -12.96 0.82 16.53
N THR A 162 -12.30 1.50 15.59
CA THR A 162 -11.81 0.92 14.33
C THR A 162 -10.30 0.75 14.30
N LEU A 163 -9.58 1.34 15.26
CA LEU A 163 -8.13 1.18 15.37
C LEU A 163 -7.82 -0.21 15.91
N THR A 164 -6.91 -0.90 15.22
CA THR A 164 -6.42 -2.22 15.63
C THR A 164 -4.92 -2.14 15.80
N CYS A 165 -4.41 -2.66 16.92
CA CYS A 165 -2.98 -2.89 17.09
C CYS A 165 -2.52 -3.93 16.05
N ARG A 166 -1.39 -3.67 15.37
CA ARG A 166 -0.77 -4.69 14.51
C ARG A 166 -0.27 -5.86 15.39
N ILE A 167 -0.11 -7.01 14.75
CA ILE A 167 0.12 -8.33 15.39
C ILE A 167 1.44 -8.37 16.16
N ASP A 168 2.39 -7.51 15.82
CA ASP A 168 3.66 -7.40 16.53
C ASP A 168 3.43 -6.68 17.85
N LYS A 169 3.35 -7.47 18.92
CA LYS A 169 3.17 -7.08 20.31
C LYS A 169 4.24 -6.10 20.82
N ARG A 170 4.27 -4.85 20.35
CA ARG A 170 4.93 -3.78 21.11
C ARG A 170 4.03 -3.47 22.29
N ALA A 171 4.60 -3.51 23.50
CA ALA A 171 3.88 -3.41 24.77
C ALA A 171 3.07 -2.11 24.96
N ASN A 172 3.24 -1.12 24.07
CA ASN A 172 2.73 0.25 24.25
C ASN A 172 1.63 0.63 23.24
N CYS A 173 0.87 -0.32 22.70
CA CYS A 173 -0.16 0.00 21.71
C CYS A 173 -1.24 0.95 22.25
N GLY A 174 -1.68 0.77 23.49
CA GLY A 174 -2.68 1.64 24.12
C GLY A 174 -2.20 3.10 24.21
N GLU A 175 -0.97 3.31 24.67
CA GLU A 175 -0.34 4.63 24.76
C GLU A 175 -0.20 5.29 23.38
N LYS A 176 0.36 4.58 22.39
CA LYS A 176 0.46 5.09 21.02
C LYS A 176 -0.92 5.44 20.45
N MET A 177 -1.96 4.64 20.74
CA MET A 177 -3.31 4.93 20.29
C MET A 177 -3.85 6.22 20.92
N GLU A 178 -3.68 6.41 22.23
CA GLU A 178 -4.11 7.63 22.91
C GLU A 178 -3.37 8.86 22.39
N GLU A 179 -2.06 8.77 22.20
CA GLU A 179 -1.23 9.83 21.62
C GLU A 179 -1.65 10.19 20.19
N PHE A 180 -1.94 9.20 19.36
CA PHE A 180 -2.46 9.41 18.02
C PHE A 180 -3.81 10.14 18.06
N LEU A 181 -4.74 9.67 18.90
CA LEU A 181 -6.08 10.27 19.03
C LEU A 181 -6.01 11.71 19.55
N LYS A 182 -5.05 12.06 20.42
CA LYS A 182 -4.82 13.44 20.87
C LYS A 182 -4.48 14.40 19.71
N ARG A 183 -3.93 13.90 18.60
CA ARG A 183 -3.62 14.66 17.39
C ARG A 183 -4.76 14.68 16.36
N CYS A 184 -5.88 14.02 16.67
CA CYS A 184 -7.09 14.04 15.85
C CYS A 184 -8.07 15.11 16.35
N PHE A 185 -8.45 16.00 15.45
CA PHE A 185 -9.40 17.09 15.66
C PHE A 185 -10.50 17.03 14.62
N TYR A 186 -11.62 17.72 14.87
CA TYR A 186 -12.76 17.75 13.98
C TYR A 186 -13.22 19.17 13.70
N HIS A 187 -13.67 19.40 12.47
CA HIS A 187 -14.35 20.62 12.10
C HIS A 187 -15.55 20.31 11.21
N SER A 188 -16.73 20.79 11.64
CA SER A 188 -17.95 20.65 10.86
C SER A 188 -18.07 21.80 9.85
N GLY A 189 -18.33 21.49 8.59
CA GLY A 189 -18.52 22.49 7.54
C GLY A 189 -19.13 21.92 6.27
N GLN A 190 -19.60 22.82 5.40
CA GLN A 190 -20.10 22.47 4.07
C GLN A 190 -18.95 22.34 3.08
N TYR A 191 -19.08 21.43 2.11
CA TYR A 191 -17.99 21.14 1.16
C TYR A 191 -17.82 22.21 0.08
N ASP A 192 -18.85 23.03 -0.14
CA ASP A 192 -18.95 24.10 -1.15
C ASP A 192 -18.84 25.52 -0.55
N SER A 193 -18.54 25.63 0.75
CA SER A 193 -18.48 26.91 1.45
C SER A 193 -17.04 27.36 1.69
N GLN A 194 -16.67 28.46 1.04
CA GLN A 194 -15.36 29.11 1.21
C GLN A 194 -15.12 29.58 2.66
N GLU A 195 -16.18 30.04 3.33
CA GLU A 195 -16.13 30.52 4.71
C GLU A 195 -15.73 29.38 5.66
N HIS A 196 -16.36 28.21 5.56
CA HIS A 196 -16.01 27.05 6.37
C HIS A 196 -14.59 26.54 6.12
N PHE A 197 -14.10 26.59 4.87
CA PHE A 197 -12.70 26.27 4.59
C PHE A 197 -11.72 27.31 5.14
N THR A 198 -12.12 28.57 5.23
CA THR A 198 -11.33 29.63 5.88
C THR A 198 -11.27 29.43 7.40
N GLU A 199 -12.37 28.98 8.01
CA GLU A 199 -12.39 28.58 9.42
C GLU A 199 -11.49 27.36 9.67
N LEU A 200 -11.51 26.38 8.77
CA LEU A 200 -10.59 25.25 8.81
C LEU A 200 -9.13 25.72 8.73
N ASP A 201 -8.79 26.58 7.78
CA ASP A 201 -7.45 27.14 7.62
C ASP A 201 -6.93 27.81 8.90
N LYS A 202 -7.78 28.60 9.57
CA LYS A 202 -7.44 29.22 10.85
C LYS A 202 -7.03 28.17 11.88
N LYS A 203 -7.81 27.10 12.01
CA LYS A 203 -7.50 25.99 12.94
C LYS A 203 -6.22 25.25 12.54
N LEU A 204 -6.01 25.00 11.25
CA LEU A 204 -4.77 24.38 10.76
C LEU A 204 -3.55 25.24 11.15
N LYS A 205 -3.61 26.55 10.92
CA LYS A 205 -2.55 27.51 11.27
C LYS A 205 -2.24 27.53 12.76
N GLU A 206 -3.25 27.43 13.62
CA GLU A 206 -3.08 27.37 15.08
C GLU A 206 -2.21 26.17 15.49
N HIS A 207 -2.39 25.00 14.87
CA HIS A 207 -1.58 23.80 15.14
C HIS A 207 -0.25 23.76 14.40
N GLU A 208 -0.14 24.43 13.25
CA GLU A 208 1.11 24.54 12.50
C GLU A 208 2.13 25.43 13.25
N ALA A 209 1.65 26.42 14.02
CA ALA A 209 2.44 27.29 14.89
C ALA A 209 3.67 27.92 14.20
N GLY A 210 3.48 28.37 12.96
CA GLY A 210 4.52 29.06 12.17
C GLY A 210 5.58 28.15 11.53
N ARG A 211 5.45 26.82 11.63
CA ARG A 211 6.30 25.86 10.90
C ARG A 211 6.05 25.90 9.40
N ILE A 212 6.96 25.31 8.62
CA ILE A 212 6.69 24.95 7.22
C ILE A 212 5.55 23.93 7.22
N SER A 213 4.41 24.29 6.66
CA SER A 213 3.18 23.50 6.73
C SER A 213 2.96 22.75 5.42
N ASN A 214 2.93 21.43 5.46
CA ASN A 214 2.55 20.60 4.33
C ASN A 214 1.12 20.12 4.56
N ARG A 215 0.23 20.32 3.59
CA ARG A 215 -1.21 20.05 3.74
C ARG A 215 -1.66 18.95 2.79
N LEU A 216 -2.23 17.89 3.35
CA LEU A 216 -2.77 16.76 2.61
C LEU A 216 -4.29 16.70 2.78
N PHE A 217 -5.05 16.87 1.70
CA PHE A 217 -6.51 16.71 1.71
C PHE A 217 -6.90 15.36 1.14
N TYR A 218 -7.47 14.48 1.95
CA TYR A 218 -8.02 13.20 1.50
C TYR A 218 -9.52 13.33 1.27
N LEU A 219 -9.96 13.22 0.02
CA LEU A 219 -11.37 13.34 -0.35
C LEU A 219 -12.11 12.00 -0.27
N SER A 220 -12.63 11.70 0.92
CA SER A 220 -13.51 10.56 1.19
C SER A 220 -14.99 10.92 1.01
N ILE A 221 -15.31 11.57 -0.12
CA ILE A 221 -16.64 12.11 -0.43
C ILE A 221 -17.14 11.61 -1.79
N PRO A 222 -18.44 11.72 -2.09
CA PRO A 222 -18.98 11.41 -3.41
C PRO A 222 -18.38 12.29 -4.52
N PRO A 223 -18.25 11.78 -5.76
CA PRO A 223 -17.54 12.43 -6.86
C PRO A 223 -18.17 13.76 -7.30
N ASN A 224 -19.48 13.92 -7.12
CA ASN A 224 -20.21 15.15 -7.47
C ASN A 224 -19.81 16.36 -6.60
N ILE A 225 -19.04 16.16 -5.53
CA ILE A 225 -18.62 17.21 -4.59
C ILE A 225 -17.09 17.43 -4.65
N PHE A 226 -16.34 16.63 -5.42
CA PHE A 226 -14.88 16.75 -5.50
C PHE A 226 -14.44 18.15 -5.95
N VAL A 227 -15.02 18.66 -7.03
CA VAL A 227 -14.59 19.93 -7.61
C VAL A 227 -14.86 21.08 -6.64
N ASP A 228 -16.00 21.10 -5.97
CA ASP A 228 -16.35 22.15 -5.02
C ASP A 228 -15.42 22.13 -3.79
N ALA A 229 -15.15 20.94 -3.25
CA ALA A 229 -14.24 20.78 -2.12
C ALA A 229 -12.80 21.17 -2.49
N VAL A 230 -12.32 20.77 -3.68
CA VAL A 230 -10.99 21.13 -4.18
C VAL A 230 -10.87 22.63 -4.41
N LYS A 231 -11.88 23.23 -5.04
CA LYS A 231 -11.94 24.68 -5.25
C LYS A 231 -11.79 25.40 -3.92
N CYS A 232 -12.63 25.07 -2.92
CA CYS A 232 -12.60 25.74 -1.62
C CYS A 232 -11.29 25.48 -0.86
N ALA A 233 -10.76 24.26 -0.91
CA ALA A 233 -9.48 23.91 -0.30
C ALA A 233 -8.31 24.68 -0.92
N SER A 234 -8.24 24.75 -2.26
CA SER A 234 -7.18 25.44 -2.99
C SER A 234 -7.20 26.95 -2.71
N SER A 235 -8.38 27.57 -2.69
CA SER A 235 -8.50 29.04 -2.52
C SER A 235 -8.41 29.54 -1.07
N SER A 236 -8.83 28.77 -0.07
CA SER A 236 -8.81 29.22 1.35
C SER A 236 -7.93 28.44 2.29
N ALA A 237 -7.62 27.18 2.00
CA ALA A 237 -6.95 26.28 2.95
C ALA A 237 -5.67 25.66 2.38
N SER A 238 -5.15 26.15 1.26
CA SER A 238 -3.85 25.76 0.74
C SER A 238 -2.73 26.23 1.67
N SER A 239 -1.65 25.48 1.70
CA SER A 239 -0.45 25.88 2.41
C SER A 239 0.20 27.09 1.75
N VAL A 240 0.65 28.03 2.58
CA VAL A 240 1.35 29.25 2.12
C VAL A 240 2.85 29.03 1.97
N ASN A 241 3.43 28.11 2.75
CA ASN A 241 4.88 27.95 2.88
C ASN A 241 5.39 26.51 2.67
N GLY A 242 4.50 25.57 2.35
CA GLY A 242 4.84 24.19 2.00
C GLY A 242 3.93 23.67 0.88
N TRP A 243 3.92 22.36 0.65
CA TRP A 243 3.11 21.79 -0.43
C TRP A 243 1.66 21.57 -0.01
N THR A 244 0.76 21.60 -0.99
CA THR A 244 -0.63 21.15 -0.83
C THR A 244 -0.86 20.00 -1.80
N ARG A 245 -1.34 18.86 -1.30
CA ARG A 245 -1.64 17.66 -2.11
C ARG A 245 -3.06 17.20 -1.81
N VAL A 246 -3.73 16.68 -2.82
CA VAL A 246 -5.10 16.20 -2.73
C VAL A 246 -5.17 14.75 -3.20
N ILE A 247 -5.67 13.89 -2.33
CA ILE A 247 -5.96 12.49 -2.65
C ILE A 247 -7.43 12.39 -3.05
N VAL A 248 -7.69 11.83 -4.24
CA VAL A 248 -9.03 11.66 -4.80
C VAL A 248 -9.33 10.19 -5.05
N GLU A 249 -10.54 9.77 -4.68
CA GLU A 249 -11.01 8.38 -4.80
C GLU A 249 -11.80 8.16 -6.09
N LYS A 250 -11.85 6.90 -6.55
CA LYS A 250 -12.73 6.50 -7.65
C LYS A 250 -14.21 6.71 -7.24
N PRO A 251 -15.12 7.03 -8.19
CA PRO A 251 -14.96 7.00 -9.64
C PRO A 251 -14.44 8.30 -10.28
N PHE A 252 -13.61 8.17 -11.32
CA PHE A 252 -13.04 9.30 -12.08
C PHE A 252 -13.81 9.59 -13.38
N GLY A 253 -15.11 9.83 -13.25
CA GLY A 253 -16.04 9.85 -14.38
C GLY A 253 -16.59 8.47 -14.72
N ARG A 254 -17.42 8.37 -15.76
CA ARG A 254 -18.06 7.13 -16.21
C ARG A 254 -17.66 6.71 -17.64
N ASP A 255 -17.02 7.62 -18.36
CA ASP A 255 -16.57 7.51 -19.74
C ASP A 255 -15.43 8.51 -19.98
N SER A 256 -14.83 8.48 -21.18
CA SER A 256 -13.72 9.36 -21.53
C SER A 256 -14.08 10.84 -21.42
N GLU A 257 -15.26 11.25 -21.88
CA GLU A 257 -15.71 12.64 -21.88
C GLU A 257 -15.88 13.19 -20.45
N THR A 258 -16.58 12.45 -19.60
CA THR A 258 -16.81 12.84 -18.20
C THR A 258 -15.53 12.80 -17.37
N SER A 259 -14.61 11.87 -17.66
CA SER A 259 -13.30 11.81 -17.01
C SER A 259 -12.41 12.99 -17.41
N ALA A 260 -12.41 13.36 -18.69
CA ALA A 260 -11.70 14.54 -19.19
C ALA A 260 -12.28 15.83 -18.60
N ALA A 261 -13.60 15.95 -18.49
CA ALA A 261 -14.27 17.08 -17.85
C ALA A 261 -13.92 17.21 -16.36
N LEU A 262 -13.87 16.10 -15.62
CA LEU A 262 -13.43 16.08 -14.22
C LEU A 262 -11.96 16.52 -14.11
N THR A 263 -11.08 15.95 -14.94
CA THR A 263 -9.66 16.28 -14.95
C THR A 263 -9.43 17.76 -15.26
N LYS A 264 -10.13 18.30 -16.28
CA LYS A 264 -10.07 19.72 -16.63
C LYS A 264 -10.50 20.61 -15.47
N SER A 265 -11.56 20.22 -14.76
CA SER A 265 -12.06 20.97 -13.61
C SER A 265 -11.09 20.96 -12.43
N LEU A 266 -10.45 19.82 -12.15
CA LEU A 266 -9.44 19.72 -11.08
C LEU A 266 -8.19 20.54 -11.41
N LYS A 267 -7.73 20.51 -12.67
CA LYS A 267 -6.58 21.28 -13.16
C LYS A 267 -6.76 22.81 -13.13
N GLN A 268 -7.97 23.31 -12.89
CA GLN A 268 -8.18 24.74 -12.67
C GLN A 268 -7.66 25.21 -11.31
N TYR A 269 -7.50 24.28 -10.35
CA TYR A 269 -7.21 24.59 -8.95
C TYR A 269 -5.97 23.89 -8.40
N LEU A 270 -5.48 22.86 -9.11
CA LEU A 270 -4.36 22.03 -8.68
C LEU A 270 -3.47 21.71 -9.88
N GLU A 271 -2.16 21.68 -9.64
CA GLU A 271 -1.17 21.15 -10.58
C GLU A 271 -1.18 19.61 -10.55
N GLU A 272 -0.67 18.96 -11.60
CA GLU A 272 -0.74 17.49 -11.73
C GLU A 272 0.03 16.76 -10.61
N ASP A 273 1.14 17.32 -10.14
CA ASP A 273 1.95 16.79 -9.03
C ASP A 273 1.29 16.96 -7.65
N GLN A 274 0.20 17.73 -7.58
CA GLN A 274 -0.64 17.89 -6.40
C GLN A 274 -1.79 16.87 -6.34
N ILE A 275 -2.11 16.19 -7.45
CA ILE A 275 -3.29 15.32 -7.56
C ILE A 275 -2.90 13.85 -7.46
N PHE A 276 -3.34 13.19 -6.39
CA PHE A 276 -3.10 11.77 -6.13
C PHE A 276 -4.39 10.98 -6.34
N ARG A 277 -4.53 10.35 -7.51
CA ARG A 277 -5.70 9.52 -7.85
C ARG A 277 -5.51 8.10 -7.31
N ILE A 278 -6.40 7.66 -6.43
CA ILE A 278 -6.29 6.34 -5.81
C ILE A 278 -6.82 5.25 -6.73
N ASP A 279 -5.91 4.34 -7.07
CA ASP A 279 -6.24 2.96 -7.36
C ASP A 279 -5.57 2.08 -6.28
N HIS A 280 -6.38 1.57 -5.35
CA HIS A 280 -5.86 0.82 -4.20
C HIS A 280 -5.22 -0.53 -4.57
N TYR A 281 -5.36 -1.02 -5.81
CA TYR A 281 -4.63 -2.21 -6.27
C TYR A 281 -3.15 -1.93 -6.47
N LEU A 282 -2.78 -0.70 -6.81
CA LEU A 282 -1.38 -0.30 -6.98
C LEU A 282 -0.60 -0.36 -5.67
N GLY A 283 -1.26 -0.24 -4.51
CA GLY A 283 -0.64 -0.38 -3.19
C GLY A 283 -0.64 -1.81 -2.63
N LYS A 284 -0.94 -2.82 -3.46
CA LYS A 284 -0.84 -4.23 -3.06
C LYS A 284 0.59 -4.70 -3.31
N GLU A 285 1.20 -5.30 -2.29
CA GLU A 285 2.58 -5.80 -2.30
C GLU A 285 2.94 -6.61 -3.57
N LEU A 286 2.07 -7.53 -4.00
CA LEU A 286 2.31 -8.33 -5.20
C LEU A 286 2.28 -7.53 -6.51
N VAL A 287 1.50 -6.45 -6.55
CA VAL A 287 1.42 -5.56 -7.72
C VAL A 287 2.66 -4.67 -7.78
N GLU A 288 3.09 -4.12 -6.64
CA GLU A 288 4.34 -3.35 -6.54
C GLU A 288 5.57 -4.18 -6.92
N ASN A 289 5.60 -5.46 -6.51
CA ASN A 289 6.71 -6.36 -6.78
C ASN A 289 6.83 -6.77 -8.27
N LEU A 290 5.86 -6.45 -9.12
CA LEU A 290 5.89 -6.80 -10.55
C LEU A 290 7.06 -6.12 -11.27
N SER A 291 7.33 -4.85 -10.97
CA SER A 291 8.46 -4.12 -11.56
C SER A 291 9.81 -4.71 -11.14
N VAL A 292 9.95 -5.08 -9.86
CA VAL A 292 11.16 -5.74 -9.33
C VAL A 292 11.37 -7.10 -9.98
N LEU A 293 10.31 -7.89 -10.11
CA LEU A 293 10.36 -9.19 -10.80
C LEU A 293 10.88 -9.04 -12.23
N ARG A 294 10.39 -8.04 -12.98
CA ARG A 294 10.73 -7.85 -14.40
C ARG A 294 12.13 -7.27 -14.61
N PHE A 295 12.45 -6.18 -13.93
CA PHE A 295 13.61 -5.36 -14.27
C PHE A 295 14.83 -5.59 -13.38
N SER A 296 14.67 -6.25 -12.23
CA SER A 296 15.80 -6.59 -11.34
C SER A 296 16.33 -8.01 -11.55
N ASN A 297 15.82 -8.74 -12.55
CA ASN A 297 16.16 -10.14 -12.79
C ASN A 297 16.50 -10.39 -14.27
N LEU A 298 17.80 -10.55 -14.56
CA LEU A 298 18.32 -10.82 -15.90
C LEU A 298 17.70 -12.06 -16.59
N ILE A 299 17.22 -13.02 -15.80
CA ILE A 299 16.59 -14.24 -16.32
C ILE A 299 15.22 -13.93 -16.94
N PHE A 300 14.48 -12.97 -16.39
CA PHE A 300 13.11 -12.67 -16.84
C PHE A 300 13.06 -11.72 -18.04
N GLU A 301 14.03 -10.82 -18.17
CA GLU A 301 14.09 -9.83 -19.25
C GLU A 301 13.91 -10.45 -20.67
N PRO A 302 14.68 -11.47 -21.11
CA PRO A 302 14.49 -12.05 -22.45
C PRO A 302 13.19 -12.86 -22.58
N LEU A 303 12.70 -13.43 -21.46
CA LEU A 303 11.50 -14.26 -21.43
C LEU A 303 10.22 -13.42 -21.48
N TRP A 304 10.29 -12.13 -21.17
CA TRP A 304 9.14 -11.22 -21.11
C TRP A 304 8.74 -10.69 -22.49
N SER A 305 8.62 -11.58 -23.48
CA SER A 305 8.31 -11.21 -24.86
C SER A 305 7.35 -12.18 -25.53
N ARG A 306 6.72 -11.74 -26.63
CA ARG A 306 5.82 -12.56 -27.45
C ARG A 306 6.46 -13.84 -28.01
N GLN A 307 7.78 -13.94 -27.98
CA GLN A 307 8.50 -15.14 -28.45
C GLN A 307 8.36 -16.30 -27.46
N TYR A 308 8.27 -16.00 -26.16
CA TYR A 308 8.21 -17.00 -25.08
C TYR A 308 6.86 -17.03 -24.38
N ILE A 309 6.16 -15.89 -24.32
CA ILE A 309 4.84 -15.78 -23.69
C ILE A 309 3.75 -16.15 -24.71
N ARG A 310 3.05 -17.26 -24.46
CA ARG A 310 1.88 -17.67 -25.25
C ARG A 310 0.63 -16.84 -24.96
N ASN A 311 0.34 -16.59 -23.68
CA ASN A 311 -0.80 -15.80 -23.22
C ASN A 311 -0.58 -15.29 -21.81
N VAL A 312 -1.26 -14.20 -21.46
CA VAL A 312 -1.28 -13.59 -20.13
C VAL A 312 -2.73 -13.51 -19.67
N GLN A 313 -3.00 -13.87 -18.42
CA GLN A 313 -4.36 -13.88 -17.87
C GLN A 313 -4.40 -13.04 -16.60
N PHE A 314 -5.30 -12.06 -16.59
CA PHE A 314 -5.62 -11.27 -15.41
C PHE A 314 -6.99 -11.72 -14.91
N ILE A 315 -7.01 -12.41 -13.77
CA ILE A 315 -8.21 -13.00 -13.21
C ILE A 315 -8.58 -12.23 -11.94
N PHE A 316 -9.79 -11.68 -11.92
CA PHE A 316 -10.41 -11.14 -10.73
C PHE A 316 -11.68 -11.96 -10.45
N SER A 317 -11.79 -12.44 -9.22
CA SER A 317 -12.93 -13.23 -8.76
C SER A 317 -13.23 -12.88 -7.31
N GLU A 318 -14.50 -12.71 -7.00
CA GLU A 318 -15.02 -12.56 -5.65
C GLU A 318 -15.99 -13.70 -5.38
N ASP A 319 -16.01 -14.20 -4.14
CA ASP A 319 -16.88 -15.29 -3.68
C ASP A 319 -18.23 -14.78 -3.11
N PHE A 320 -18.46 -13.47 -3.15
CA PHE A 320 -19.68 -12.80 -2.73
C PHE A 320 -20.34 -12.03 -3.88
N GLY A 321 -21.63 -11.74 -3.73
CA GLY A 321 -22.43 -10.99 -4.71
C GLY A 321 -22.37 -9.48 -4.49
N THR A 322 -23.41 -8.74 -4.89
CA THR A 322 -23.41 -7.26 -4.72
C THR A 322 -23.68 -6.78 -3.29
N GLU A 323 -23.97 -7.68 -2.34
CA GLU A 323 -24.12 -7.41 -0.90
C GLU A 323 -24.84 -6.09 -0.54
N GLY A 324 -26.00 -5.83 -1.16
CA GLY A 324 -26.79 -4.61 -0.90
C GLY A 324 -26.31 -3.35 -1.64
N ARG A 325 -25.24 -3.44 -2.43
CA ARG A 325 -24.75 -2.40 -3.36
C ARG A 325 -25.28 -2.56 -4.79
N GLY A 326 -26.26 -3.44 -4.99
CA GLY A 326 -26.84 -3.74 -6.31
C GLY A 326 -27.24 -2.48 -7.09
N GLY A 327 -27.86 -1.49 -6.44
CA GLY A 327 -28.26 -0.24 -7.11
C GLY A 327 -27.08 0.60 -7.64
N TYR A 328 -25.95 0.63 -6.94
CA TYR A 328 -24.73 1.28 -7.43
C TYR A 328 -24.10 0.48 -8.57
N PHE A 329 -24.01 -0.84 -8.38
CA PHE A 329 -23.39 -1.75 -9.35
C PHE A 329 -24.14 -1.79 -10.68
N ASP A 330 -25.48 -1.72 -10.67
CA ASP A 330 -26.32 -1.76 -11.86
C ASP A 330 -26.04 -0.61 -12.84
N HIS A 331 -25.80 0.59 -12.30
CA HIS A 331 -25.49 1.78 -13.12
C HIS A 331 -24.03 1.82 -13.60
N TYR A 332 -23.13 1.12 -12.92
CA TYR A 332 -21.69 1.23 -13.15
C TYR A 332 -21.12 0.03 -13.94
N GLY A 333 -21.50 -1.17 -13.53
CA GLY A 333 -21.10 -2.46 -14.12
C GLY A 333 -19.66 -2.88 -13.79
N ILE A 334 -19.37 -4.16 -14.02
CA ILE A 334 -18.06 -4.76 -13.70
C ILE A 334 -16.89 -4.12 -14.46
N ILE A 335 -17.13 -3.65 -15.69
CA ILE A 335 -16.10 -3.04 -16.53
C ILE A 335 -15.57 -1.77 -15.86
N ARG A 336 -16.46 -0.88 -15.39
CA ARG A 336 -16.03 0.37 -14.75
C ARG A 336 -15.56 0.15 -13.33
N ASP A 337 -16.16 -0.82 -12.62
CA ASP A 337 -15.84 -1.04 -11.21
C ASP A 337 -14.45 -1.65 -11.00
N ILE A 338 -14.06 -2.59 -11.88
CA ILE A 338 -12.83 -3.40 -11.74
C ILE A 338 -11.92 -3.39 -12.97
N MET A 339 -12.48 -3.55 -14.18
CA MET A 339 -11.64 -3.77 -15.38
C MET A 339 -10.89 -2.51 -15.81
N GLN A 340 -11.59 -1.39 -15.91
CA GLN A 340 -11.07 -0.10 -16.40
C GLN A 340 -10.02 0.50 -15.46
N ASN A 341 -10.05 0.16 -14.17
CA ASN A 341 -9.10 0.65 -13.16
C ASN A 341 -8.06 -0.43 -12.81
N HIS A 342 -8.40 -1.36 -11.92
CA HIS A 342 -7.48 -2.30 -11.29
C HIS A 342 -6.78 -3.21 -12.30
N LEU A 343 -7.54 -3.84 -13.20
CA LEU A 343 -6.95 -4.77 -14.16
C LEU A 343 -6.14 -4.04 -15.23
N LEU A 344 -6.62 -2.88 -15.69
CA LEU A 344 -5.88 -2.07 -16.67
C LEU A 344 -4.57 -1.54 -16.08
N GLN A 345 -4.54 -1.15 -14.80
CA GLN A 345 -3.32 -0.72 -14.12
C GLN A 345 -2.31 -1.86 -13.96
N ILE A 346 -2.76 -3.07 -13.61
CA ILE A 346 -1.89 -4.25 -13.55
C ILE A 346 -1.37 -4.60 -14.95
N LEU A 347 -2.24 -4.54 -15.97
CA LEU A 347 -1.84 -4.76 -17.36
C LEU A 347 -0.75 -3.76 -17.79
N ALA A 348 -0.91 -2.47 -17.48
CA ALA A 348 0.09 -1.46 -17.80
C ALA A 348 1.43 -1.77 -17.13
N LEU A 349 1.46 -2.11 -15.84
CA LEU A 349 2.69 -2.50 -15.15
C LEU A 349 3.31 -3.79 -15.71
N PHE A 350 2.48 -4.73 -16.17
CA PHE A 350 2.92 -5.98 -16.77
C PHE A 350 3.52 -5.77 -18.17
N ALA A 351 2.96 -4.84 -18.95
CA ALA A 351 3.25 -4.67 -20.36
C ALA A 351 4.21 -3.52 -20.68
N MET A 352 4.40 -2.56 -19.76
CA MET A 352 5.30 -1.41 -19.94
C MET A 352 6.73 -1.84 -20.29
N GLU A 353 7.46 -1.05 -21.06
CA GLU A 353 8.89 -1.30 -21.29
C GLU A 353 9.71 -1.00 -20.03
N THR A 354 11.01 -1.31 -20.07
CA THR A 354 11.92 -0.98 -18.97
C THR A 354 12.05 0.54 -18.88
N PRO A 355 11.65 1.17 -17.76
CA PRO A 355 11.73 2.61 -17.63
C PRO A 355 13.19 3.07 -17.56
N VAL A 356 13.44 4.31 -18.01
CA VAL A 356 14.77 4.93 -18.02
C VAL A 356 15.36 5.03 -16.60
N SER A 357 14.50 5.26 -15.61
CA SER A 357 14.85 5.26 -14.19
C SER A 357 13.68 4.76 -13.33
N LEU A 358 13.89 4.72 -12.00
CA LEU A 358 12.83 4.41 -11.04
C LEU A 358 12.05 5.66 -10.59
N ASP A 359 12.29 6.82 -11.22
CA ASP A 359 11.55 8.03 -10.93
C ASP A 359 10.08 7.90 -11.35
N ALA A 360 9.18 8.51 -10.57
CA ALA A 360 7.75 8.34 -10.72
C ALA A 360 7.23 8.70 -12.12
N GLU A 361 7.78 9.75 -12.75
CA GLU A 361 7.38 10.16 -14.09
C GLU A 361 7.90 9.22 -15.19
N ASP A 362 9.10 8.67 -15.05
CA ASP A 362 9.64 7.70 -16.02
C ASP A 362 8.82 6.41 -16.03
N ILE A 363 8.43 5.91 -14.85
CA ILE A 363 7.52 4.77 -14.72
C ILE A 363 6.14 5.11 -15.28
N ARG A 364 5.62 6.33 -15.05
CA ARG A 364 4.33 6.75 -15.61
C ARG A 364 4.36 6.83 -17.13
N ASN A 365 5.45 7.32 -17.72
CA ASN A 365 5.60 7.44 -19.16
C ASN A 365 5.52 6.08 -19.86
N GLU A 366 6.17 5.05 -19.32
CA GLU A 366 6.12 3.70 -19.91
C GLU A 366 4.76 3.00 -19.75
N LYS A 367 3.93 3.44 -18.79
CA LYS A 367 2.58 2.91 -18.57
C LYS A 367 1.53 3.50 -19.51
N VAL A 368 1.77 4.66 -20.11
CA VAL A 368 0.84 5.43 -20.96
C VAL A 368 1.13 5.15 -22.42
#